data_AF-A0A352RWI9-F1
#
_entry.id   AF-A0A352RWI9-F1
#
_cell.length_a   1.000
_cell.length_b   1.000
_cell.length_c   1.000
_cell.angle_alpha   90.00
_cell.angle_beta   90.00
_cell.angle_gamma   90.00
#
_symmetry.space_group_name_H-M   'P 1'
#
loop_
_entity.id
_entity.type
_entity.pdbx_description
1 polymer ?
#
loop_
_entity_poly.entity_id
_entity_poly.type
_entity_poly.pdbx_seq_one_letter_code
_entity_poly.pdbx_strand_id
1 'polypeptide(L)'
;CRSLPDPAKIGNAGSFFKNPVVDAALRNALLADHPALVSYPQPDGSYKLAAGWLIDQCGFKGVDDGPVGVYGKQALVLVHHGGGTGAALLALANRIADAVQAHFGVRIEPEPVIL
;
A
#
# COMPACT_ATOMS: atom_id res chain seq x y z
N CYS A 1 -18.22 15.42 10.63
CA CYS A 1 -18.17 14.21 9.78
C CYS A 1 -17.67 14.61 8.39
N ARG A 2 -16.36 14.55 8.14
CA ARG A 2 -15.80 14.97 6.85
C ARG A 2 -14.58 14.11 6.55
N SER A 3 -14.60 13.39 5.44
CA SER A 3 -13.46 13.20 4.54
C SER A 3 -13.57 11.88 3.76
N LEU A 4 -14.29 11.94 2.64
CA LEU A 4 -13.84 11.27 1.43
C LEU A 4 -13.81 12.37 0.35
N PRO A 5 -12.69 12.56 -0.37
CA PRO A 5 -12.65 13.44 -1.52
C PRO A 5 -13.38 12.80 -2.70
N ASP A 6 -14.12 13.62 -3.47
CA ASP A 6 -14.87 13.21 -4.65
C ASP A 6 -13.99 12.45 -5.67
N PRO A 7 -14.37 11.21 -6.07
CA PRO A 7 -13.62 10.40 -7.04
C PRO A 7 -13.61 10.99 -8.47
N ALA A 8 -14.32 12.09 -8.71
CA ALA A 8 -14.41 12.75 -10.02
C ALA A 8 -13.32 13.82 -10.28
N LYS A 9 -12.52 14.20 -9.28
CA LYS A 9 -11.49 15.26 -9.42
C LYS A 9 -10.04 14.76 -9.33
N ILE A 10 -9.84 13.54 -8.86
CA ILE A 10 -8.58 12.82 -8.91
C ILE A 10 -9.00 11.41 -9.28
N GLY A 11 -8.61 10.90 -10.44
CA GLY A 11 -8.88 9.53 -10.84
C GLY A 11 -8.18 8.57 -9.88
N ASN A 12 -8.83 8.25 -8.77
CA ASN A 12 -8.43 7.20 -7.87
C ASN A 12 -9.43 6.05 -8.05
N ALA A 13 -9.10 5.09 -8.92
CA ALA A 13 -9.61 3.77 -8.60
C ALA A 13 -9.00 3.41 -7.23
N GLY A 14 -9.84 2.95 -6.31
CA GLY A 14 -9.44 2.70 -4.92
C GLY A 14 -8.17 1.86 -4.79
N SER A 15 -7.59 1.88 -3.59
CA SER A 15 -6.42 1.09 -3.13
C SER A 15 -5.60 0.39 -4.22
N PHE A 16 -4.50 1.00 -4.67
CA PHE A 16 -3.61 0.44 -5.69
C PHE A 16 -2.94 -0.87 -5.24
N PHE A 17 -2.93 -1.18 -3.94
CA PHE A 17 -2.38 -2.43 -3.42
C PHE A 17 -3.45 -3.24 -2.70
N LYS A 18 -3.40 -4.56 -2.91
CA LYS A 18 -4.20 -5.50 -2.12
C LYS A 18 -3.64 -5.61 -0.70
N ASN A 19 -4.56 -5.72 0.25
CA ASN A 19 -4.23 -5.99 1.64
C ASN A 19 -3.83 -7.47 1.78
N PRO A 20 -2.58 -7.77 2.20
CA PRO A 20 -2.11 -9.13 2.30
C PRO A 20 -2.78 -9.84 3.49
N VAL A 21 -2.95 -11.15 3.36
CA VAL A 21 -3.48 -12.01 4.42
C VAL A 21 -2.36 -12.92 4.90
N VAL A 22 -2.14 -12.96 6.21
CA VAL A 22 -1.08 -13.70 6.88
C VAL A 22 -1.68 -14.59 7.97
N ASP A 23 -0.95 -15.61 8.41
CA ASP A 23 -1.36 -16.41 9.56
C ASP A 23 -1.16 -15.67 10.89
N ALA A 24 -1.67 -16.27 11.97
CA ALA A 24 -1.54 -15.72 13.31
C ALA A 24 -0.07 -15.66 13.79
N ALA A 25 0.79 -16.58 13.35
CA ALA A 25 2.17 -16.67 13.80
C ALA A 25 2.99 -15.49 13.24
N LEU A 26 2.90 -15.25 11.93
CA LEU A 26 3.53 -14.12 11.26
C LEU A 26 2.95 -12.81 11.78
N ARG A 27 1.62 -12.69 11.94
CA ARG A 27 0.99 -11.51 12.54
C ARG A 27 1.54 -11.22 13.94
N ASN A 28 1.73 -12.24 14.78
CA ASN A 28 2.21 -12.07 16.14
C ASN A 28 3.69 -11.67 16.19
N ALA A 29 4.53 -12.23 15.30
CA ALA A 29 5.91 -11.79 15.14
C ALA A 29 5.96 -10.31 14.75
N LEU A 30 5.16 -9.92 13.75
CA LEU A 30 5.09 -8.52 13.30
C LEU A 30 4.55 -7.57 14.38
N LEU A 31 3.62 -8.00 15.23
CA LEU A 31 3.15 -7.19 16.36
C LEU A 31 4.21 -7.00 17.45
N ALA A 32 5.09 -7.98 17.64
CA ALA A 32 6.18 -7.88 18.61
C ALA A 32 7.18 -6.79 18.18
N ASP A 33 7.54 -6.76 16.89
CA ASP A 33 8.45 -5.76 16.33
C ASP A 33 7.74 -4.42 16.06
N HIS A 34 6.46 -4.46 15.71
CA HIS A 34 5.64 -3.30 15.39
C HIS A 34 4.29 -3.31 16.13
N PRO A 35 4.25 -2.82 17.39
CA PRO A 35 3.04 -2.82 18.21
C PRO A 35 1.86 -2.03 17.61
N ALA A 36 2.14 -1.11 16.69
CA ALA A 36 1.14 -0.30 16.00
C ALA A 36 0.59 -0.94 14.71
N LEU A 37 0.96 -2.20 14.42
CA LEU A 37 0.52 -2.91 13.21
C LEU A 37 -1.01 -2.96 13.13
N VAL A 38 -1.55 -2.44 12.02
CA VAL A 38 -2.97 -2.51 11.72
C VAL A 38 -3.28 -3.84 11.03
N SER A 39 -3.95 -4.75 11.74
CA SER A 39 -4.39 -6.05 11.24
C SER A 39 -5.84 -6.33 11.61
N TYR A 40 -6.55 -7.05 10.74
CA TYR A 40 -7.96 -7.40 10.89
C TYR A 40 -8.13 -8.93 10.91
N PRO A 41 -8.70 -9.51 11.97
CA PRO A 41 -8.96 -10.95 12.04
C PRO A 41 -9.93 -11.38 10.93
N GLN A 42 -9.70 -12.55 10.36
CA GLN A 42 -10.57 -13.21 9.39
C GLN A 42 -11.26 -14.43 10.01
N PRO A 43 -12.41 -14.88 9.46
CA PRO A 43 -13.17 -16.01 10.00
C PRO A 43 -12.42 -17.36 9.98
N ASP A 44 -11.43 -17.51 9.11
CA ASP A 44 -10.61 -18.70 8.96
C ASP A 44 -9.41 -18.75 9.93
N GLY A 45 -9.28 -17.74 10.80
CA GLY A 45 -8.16 -17.60 11.75
C GLY A 45 -6.94 -16.90 11.17
N SER A 46 -6.98 -16.46 9.91
CA SER A 46 -5.96 -15.60 9.31
C SER A 46 -6.15 -14.13 9.68
N TYR A 47 -5.18 -13.29 9.33
CA TYR A 47 -5.17 -11.86 9.60
C TYR A 47 -4.88 -11.08 8.33
N LYS A 48 -5.76 -10.15 8.00
CA LYS A 48 -5.59 -9.23 6.88
C LYS A 48 -4.85 -7.99 7.36
N LEU A 49 -3.65 -7.74 6.85
CA LEU A 49 -2.86 -6.56 7.20
C LEU A 49 -3.27 -5.37 6.33
N ALA A 50 -3.22 -4.17 6.90
CA ALA A 50 -3.44 -2.96 6.12
C ALA A 50 -2.19 -2.63 5.28
N ALA A 51 -2.26 -2.84 3.96
CA ALA A 51 -1.16 -2.53 3.05
C ALA A 51 -0.75 -1.05 3.12
N GLY A 52 -1.70 -0.14 3.31
CA GLY A 52 -1.39 1.28 3.48
C GLY A 52 -0.52 1.58 4.70
N TRP A 53 -0.69 0.82 5.78
CA TRP A 53 0.15 0.96 6.97
C TRP A 53 1.56 0.40 6.69
N LEU A 54 1.66 -0.75 6.02
CA LEU A 54 2.95 -1.36 5.65
C LEU A 54 3.79 -0.41 4.77
N ILE A 55 3.15 0.22 3.79
CA ILE A 55 3.79 1.18 2.87
C ILE A 55 4.22 2.46 3.62
N ASP A 56 3.39 2.94 4.55
CA ASP A 56 3.70 4.12 5.38
C ASP A 56 4.93 3.85 6.27
N GLN A 57 5.00 2.67 6.89
CA GLN A 57 6.16 2.26 7.69
C GLN A 57 7.45 2.09 6.88
N CYS A 58 7.34 1.72 5.61
CA CYS A 58 8.49 1.68 4.70
C CYS A 58 8.94 3.09 4.24
N GLY A 59 8.25 4.16 4.65
CA GLY A 59 8.60 5.54 4.32
C GLY A 59 8.21 5.96 2.90
N PHE A 60 7.36 5.20 2.21
CA PHE A 60 6.96 5.52 0.83
C PHE A 60 5.82 6.53 0.74
N LYS A 61 5.14 6.85 1.85
CA LYS A 61 4.05 7.82 1.84
C LYS A 61 4.55 9.21 1.47
N GLY A 62 4.01 9.77 0.40
CA GLY A 62 4.43 11.08 -0.09
C GLY A 62 5.75 11.08 -0.85
N VAL A 63 6.29 9.90 -1.22
CA VAL A 63 7.46 9.82 -2.09
C VAL A 63 7.11 10.38 -3.46
N ASP A 64 7.93 11.31 -3.92
CA ASP A 64 7.92 11.85 -5.27
C ASP A 64 9.08 11.21 -6.04
N ASP A 65 8.75 10.46 -7.09
CA ASP A 65 9.70 9.78 -7.96
C ASP A 65 9.62 10.36 -9.39
N GLY A 66 9.47 11.68 -9.48
CA GLY A 66 9.45 12.43 -10.73
C GLY A 66 8.06 12.39 -11.38
N PRO A 67 7.87 11.70 -12.52
CA PRO A 67 6.57 11.69 -13.18
C PRO A 67 5.53 10.80 -12.45
N VAL A 68 5.94 10.00 -11.47
CA VAL A 68 5.08 9.16 -10.62
C VAL A 68 5.44 9.35 -9.16
N GLY A 69 4.51 9.08 -8.26
CA GLY A 69 4.73 9.19 -6.83
C GLY A 69 3.67 8.47 -6.01
N VAL A 70 3.75 8.62 -4.69
CA VAL A 70 2.76 8.12 -3.73
C VAL A 70 2.02 9.30 -3.14
N TYR A 71 0.69 9.23 -3.09
CA TYR A 71 -0.11 10.32 -2.58
C TYR A 71 0.16 10.57 -1.09
N GLY A 72 0.60 11.78 -0.74
CA GLY A 72 0.97 12.12 0.64
C GLY A 72 -0.16 11.98 1.67
N LYS A 73 -1.43 11.96 1.24
CA LYS A 73 -2.58 11.74 2.15
C LYS A 73 -2.96 10.26 2.30
N GLN A 74 -2.62 9.40 1.34
CA GLN A 74 -2.94 7.97 1.37
C GLN A 74 -1.84 7.16 0.69
N ALA A 75 -1.09 6.38 1.48
CA ALA A 75 0.03 5.55 0.99
C ALA A 75 -0.39 4.45 0.00
N LEU A 76 -1.69 4.14 -0.09
CA LEU A 76 -2.26 3.18 -1.02
C LEU A 76 -2.51 3.73 -2.42
N VAL A 77 -2.39 5.05 -2.62
CA VAL A 77 -2.71 5.69 -3.90
C VAL A 77 -1.40 6.11 -4.55
N LEU A 78 -1.08 5.51 -5.69
CA LEU A 78 -0.03 6.03 -6.54
C LEU A 78 -0.57 7.17 -7.39
N VAL A 79 0.21 8.23 -7.53
CA VAL A 79 -0.10 9.42 -8.31
C VAL A 79 0.78 9.46 -9.54
N HIS A 80 0.20 9.94 -10.64
CA HIS A 80 0.91 10.23 -11.86
C HIS A 80 0.87 11.75 -12.07
N HIS A 81 2.04 12.38 -12.11
CA HIS A 81 2.16 13.83 -12.20
C HIS A 81 2.14 14.34 -13.66
N GLY A 82 1.96 13.46 -14.64
CA GLY A 82 2.07 13.76 -16.07
C GLY A 82 3.46 13.44 -16.63
N GLY A 83 3.52 12.96 -17.88
CA GLY A 83 4.78 12.63 -18.57
C GLY A 83 5.42 11.28 -18.22
N GLY A 84 4.89 10.54 -17.25
CA GLY A 84 5.35 9.19 -16.91
C GLY A 84 4.70 8.09 -17.75
N THR A 85 5.28 6.90 -17.74
CA THR A 85 4.68 5.71 -18.37
C THR A 85 4.07 4.80 -17.31
N GLY A 86 3.12 3.93 -17.70
CA GLY A 86 2.63 2.87 -16.82
C GLY A 86 3.76 1.96 -16.31
N ALA A 87 4.85 1.83 -17.07
CA ALA A 87 6.05 1.11 -16.63
C ALA A 87 6.76 1.79 -15.45
N ALA A 88 6.82 3.14 -15.42
CA ALA A 88 7.38 3.87 -14.27
C ALA A 88 6.53 3.67 -13.01
N LEU A 89 5.20 3.68 -13.17
CA LEU A 89 4.26 3.41 -12.07
C LEU A 89 4.44 1.98 -11.53
N LEU A 90 4.55 0.99 -12.44
CA LEU A 90 4.79 -0.40 -12.07
C LEU A 90 6.16 -0.61 -11.42
N ALA A 91 7.19 0.10 -11.88
CA ALA A 91 8.51 0.07 -11.26
C ALA A 91 8.51 0.65 -9.84
N LEU A 92 7.75 1.73 -9.59
CA LEU A 92 7.51 2.24 -8.24
C LEU A 92 6.75 1.22 -7.38
N ALA A 93 5.70 0.61 -7.93
CA ALA A 93 4.92 -0.40 -7.23
C ALA A 93 5.75 -1.63 -6.84
N ASN A 94 6.62 -2.11 -7.74
CA ASN A 94 7.52 -3.22 -7.46
C ASN A 94 8.53 -2.86 -6.35
N ARG A 95 9.13 -1.66 -6.38
CA ARG A 95 10.02 -1.19 -5.30
C ARG A 95 9.33 -1.18 -3.94
N ILE A 96 8.08 -0.71 -3.91
CA ILE A 96 7.27 -0.70 -2.69
C ILE A 96 7.01 -2.15 -2.21
N ALA A 97 6.62 -3.05 -3.11
CA ALA A 97 6.38 -4.45 -2.78
C ALA A 97 7.64 -5.15 -2.26
N ASP A 98 8.79 -4.92 -2.90
CA ASP A 98 10.08 -5.49 -2.48
C ASP A 98 10.50 -4.95 -1.11
N ALA A 99 10.30 -3.66 -0.85
CA ALA A 99 10.56 -3.07 0.46
C ALA A 99 9.66 -3.68 1.55
N VAL A 100 8.35 -3.79 1.30
CA VAL A 100 7.43 -4.41 2.27
C VAL A 100 7.80 -5.88 2.52
N GLN A 101 8.21 -6.61 1.49
CA GLN A 101 8.69 -7.99 1.63
C GLN A 101 10.00 -8.07 2.44
N ALA A 102 10.94 -7.16 2.23
CA ALA A 102 12.20 -7.12 2.95
C ALA A 102 12.02 -6.72 4.43
N HIS A 103 11.12 -5.78 4.71
CA HIS A 103 10.87 -5.27 6.06
C HIS A 103 9.97 -6.17 6.90
N PHE A 104 8.89 -6.69 6.32
CA PHE A 104 7.86 -7.42 7.05
C PHE A 104 7.77 -8.90 6.67
N GLY A 105 8.53 -9.36 5.67
CA GLY A 105 8.38 -10.72 5.16
C GLY A 105 7.06 -10.96 4.41
N VAL A 106 6.32 -9.89 4.07
CA VAL A 106 4.99 -9.97 3.45
C VAL A 106 5.03 -9.40 2.03
N ARG A 107 4.50 -10.14 1.06
CA ARG A 107 4.36 -9.65 -0.31
C ARG A 107 3.03 -8.94 -0.49
N ILE A 108 3.07 -7.73 -1.04
CA ILE A 108 1.87 -7.01 -1.49
C ILE A 108 1.83 -6.97 -3.02
N GLU A 109 0.64 -7.11 -3.57
CA GLU A 109 0.43 -7.11 -5.02
C GLU A 109 -0.27 -5.82 -5.45
N PRO A 110 0.20 -5.16 -6.54
CA PRO A 110 -0.51 -4.05 -7.13
C PRO A 110 -1.81 -4.55 -7.81
N GLU A 111 -2.90 -3.84 -7.60
CA GLU A 111 -4.16 -4.04 -8.29
C GLU A 111 -4.15 -3.23 -9.60
N PRO A 112 -4.39 -3.86 -10.77
CA PRO A 112 -4.35 -3.16 -12.04
C PRO A 112 -5.53 -2.19 -12.14
N VAL A 113 -5.27 -0.93 -11.86
CA VAL A 113 -6.15 0.18 -12.19
C VAL A 113 -5.96 0.49 -13.68
N ILE A 114 -6.77 -0.11 -14.54
CA ILE A 114 -6.90 0.33 -15.93
C ILE A 114 -7.85 1.53 -15.91
N LEU A 115 -7.30 2.75 -16.00
CA LEU A 115 -8.04 3.96 -16.36
C LEU A 115 -7.87 4.24 -17.84
#